data_AF-A0A7W9Z328-F1
#
_entry.id   AF-A0A7W9Z328-F1
#
_cell.length_a   1.000
_cell.length_b   1.000
_cell.length_c   1.000
_cell.angle_alpha   90.00
_cell.angle_beta   90.00
_cell.angle_gamma   90.00
#
_symmetry.space_group_name_H-M   'P 1'
#
loop_
_entity.id
_entity.type
_entity.pdbx_description
1 polymer ?
#
loop_
_entity_poly.entity_id
_entity_poly.type
_entity_poly.pdbx_seq_one_letter_code
_entity_poly.pdbx_strand_id
1 'polypeptide(L)'
;MAAFGLHEVFTYTGMADEALSRPIRPVLVASRRSPFESNNGLRVTPEGDLRGEFFDVVIVCDIHLNGGETPKGRWRDEIEWVRRHIGHGALVCATCSGSLLLAEAGLLDGAEAASHWTMADLFRDLYPSVKFRPERILCDSGRGGQLITTGGASAWQDLALYLIGRFCGAEEAARIARLFLLGDRGYGQLPFASMARPRQHSDAVISTIQAWLVDNYPTANPVSLMVARSGLSERSFKRRFSAATGYTPVEYVQALRIEEAKQMLETEDVAIEDVAVSVGYEDPTFFRRLFKRRTGVTPAQYRQRNRIRGLPQ
;
A
#
# COMPACT_ATOMS: atom_id res chain seq x y z
N MET A 1 -1.22 5.76 16.38
CA MET A 1 -0.07 6.58 15.97
C MET A 1 -0.23 7.13 14.56
N ALA A 2 -0.92 6.41 13.67
CA ALA A 2 -1.13 6.85 12.28
C ALA A 2 -1.75 8.24 12.16
N ALA A 3 -2.77 8.58 12.98
CA ALA A 3 -3.48 9.85 12.89
C ALA A 3 -2.56 11.08 12.97
N PHE A 4 -1.65 11.12 13.95
CA PHE A 4 -0.73 12.25 14.14
C PHE A 4 0.35 12.31 13.05
N GLY A 5 0.91 11.16 12.67
CA GLY A 5 1.91 11.11 11.60
C GLY A 5 1.34 11.51 10.25
N LEU A 6 0.12 11.06 9.93
CA LEU A 6 -0.61 11.49 8.73
C LEU A 6 -0.90 13.00 8.76
N HIS A 7 -1.38 13.52 9.88
CA HIS A 7 -1.67 14.94 10.05
C HIS A 7 -0.41 15.79 9.84
N GLU A 8 0.70 15.42 10.47
CA GLU A 8 1.98 16.10 10.29
C GLU A 8 2.42 16.06 8.82
N VAL A 9 2.49 14.87 8.21
CA VAL A 9 2.97 14.71 6.83
C VAL A 9 2.12 15.47 5.82
N PHE A 10 0.79 15.43 5.94
CA PHE A 10 -0.09 16.14 5.01
C PHE A 10 -0.01 17.66 5.15
N THR A 11 0.23 18.18 6.36
CA THR A 11 0.39 19.63 6.59
C THR A 11 1.55 20.23 5.80
N TYR A 12 2.58 19.43 5.49
CA TYR A 12 3.75 19.88 4.73
C TYR A 12 3.57 19.81 3.21
N THR A 13 2.43 19.33 2.72
CA THR A 13 2.15 19.25 1.28
C THR A 13 1.85 20.63 0.71
N GLY A 14 2.43 20.94 -0.44
CA GLY A 14 2.22 22.17 -1.19
C GLY A 14 2.84 23.44 -0.61
N MET A 15 3.75 23.32 0.36
CA MET A 15 4.46 24.46 0.95
C MET A 15 5.66 24.96 0.13
N ALA A 16 6.15 24.17 -0.83
CA ALA A 16 7.41 24.46 -1.53
C ALA A 16 7.23 25.20 -2.86
N ASP A 17 6.08 25.06 -3.52
CA ASP A 17 5.79 25.71 -4.80
C ASP A 17 4.26 25.82 -5.02
N GLU A 18 3.71 27.01 -4.77
CA GLU A 18 2.26 27.30 -4.83
C GLU A 18 1.68 27.11 -6.25
N ALA A 19 2.52 27.14 -7.29
CA ALA A 19 2.07 27.05 -8.68
C ALA A 19 1.82 25.61 -9.17
N LEU A 20 2.35 24.59 -8.49
CA LEU A 20 2.39 23.20 -9.00
C LEU A 20 1.69 22.15 -8.13
N SER A 21 1.19 22.51 -6.95
CA SER A 21 0.70 21.53 -5.97
C SER A 21 -0.62 21.95 -5.31
N ARG A 22 -1.57 21.00 -5.22
CA ARG A 22 -2.80 21.18 -4.43
C ARG A 22 -2.48 20.84 -2.96
N PRO A 23 -2.60 21.77 -2.01
CA PRO A 23 -2.32 21.48 -0.60
C PRO A 23 -3.36 20.50 -0.04
N ILE A 24 -2.91 19.57 0.81
CA ILE A 24 -3.78 18.73 1.61
C ILE A 24 -3.97 19.38 2.97
N ARG A 25 -5.22 19.61 3.37
CA ARG A 25 -5.57 20.11 4.70
C ARG A 25 -6.04 18.95 5.58
N PRO A 26 -5.20 18.40 6.46
CA PRO A 26 -5.63 17.36 7.38
C PRO A 26 -6.51 17.95 8.50
N VAL A 27 -7.52 17.20 8.93
CA VAL A 27 -8.41 17.55 10.04
C VAL A 27 -8.64 16.32 10.91
N LEU A 28 -8.37 16.42 12.21
CA LEU A 28 -8.69 15.36 13.16
C LEU A 28 -10.17 15.41 13.54
N VAL A 29 -10.91 14.36 13.18
CA VAL A 29 -12.35 14.22 13.47
C VAL A 29 -12.58 13.08 14.47
N ALA A 30 -13.47 13.28 15.43
CA ALA A 30 -13.89 12.25 16.38
C ALA A 30 -15.40 12.35 16.69
N SER A 31 -15.99 11.34 17.32
CA SER A 31 -17.40 11.35 17.75
C SER A 31 -17.73 12.41 18.80
N ARG A 32 -16.72 12.93 19.49
CA ARG A 32 -16.84 14.03 20.48
C ARG A 32 -15.83 15.12 20.19
N ARG A 33 -16.19 16.38 20.44
CA ARG A 33 -15.28 17.55 20.30
C ARG A 33 -14.40 17.79 21.52
N SER A 34 -14.76 17.25 22.69
CA SER A 34 -13.95 17.42 23.89
C SER A 34 -12.63 16.66 23.78
N PRO A 35 -11.51 17.23 24.28
CA PRO A 35 -10.25 16.51 24.33
C PRO A 35 -10.39 15.19 25.09
N PHE A 36 -9.73 14.15 24.60
CA PHE A 36 -9.74 12.83 25.23
C PHE A 36 -8.37 12.17 25.18
N GLU A 37 -8.19 11.16 26.01
CA GLU A 37 -6.97 10.35 26.02
C GLU A 37 -7.13 9.16 25.07
N SER A 38 -6.20 8.97 24.14
CA SER A 38 -6.14 7.77 23.30
C SER A 38 -5.60 6.59 24.09
N ASN A 39 -5.74 5.39 23.54
CA ASN A 39 -5.40 4.13 24.23
C ASN A 39 -3.90 3.98 24.61
N ASN A 40 -3.04 4.87 24.12
CA ASN A 40 -1.61 4.94 24.46
C ASN A 40 -1.26 6.13 25.36
N GLY A 41 -2.24 6.79 25.97
CA GLY A 41 -2.04 7.90 26.90
C GLY A 41 -1.84 9.28 26.27
N LEU A 42 -1.92 9.40 24.94
CA LEU A 42 -1.80 10.70 24.27
C LEU A 42 -3.11 11.48 24.35
N ARG A 43 -3.02 12.77 24.66
CA ARG A 43 -4.18 13.66 24.64
C ARG A 43 -4.47 14.09 23.20
N VAL A 44 -5.65 13.73 22.71
CA VAL A 44 -6.18 14.10 21.40
C VAL A 44 -7.17 15.26 21.58
N THR A 45 -6.99 16.32 20.79
CA THR A 45 -7.96 17.42 20.69
C THR A 45 -8.54 17.41 19.27
N PRO A 46 -9.77 16.93 19.08
CA PRO A 46 -10.41 16.91 17.77
C PRO A 46 -10.67 18.32 17.25
N GLU A 47 -10.45 18.51 15.94
CA GLU A 47 -10.73 19.75 15.22
C GLU A 47 -12.18 19.76 14.69
N GLY A 48 -12.77 18.58 14.50
CA GLY A 48 -14.15 18.40 14.02
C GLY A 48 -14.88 17.22 14.65
N ASP A 49 -16.17 17.12 14.35
CA ASP A 49 -17.02 15.99 14.72
C ASP A 49 -17.71 15.35 13.51
N LEU A 50 -18.44 14.25 13.76
CA LEU A 50 -19.15 13.49 12.73
C LEU A 50 -20.39 14.22 12.15
N ARG A 51 -20.65 15.47 12.56
CA ARG A 51 -21.74 16.32 12.04
C ARG A 51 -21.23 17.45 11.13
N GLY A 52 -19.91 17.58 11.00
CA GLY A 52 -19.27 18.65 10.23
C GLY A 52 -19.35 18.48 8.71
N GLU A 53 -18.45 19.20 8.03
CA GLU A 53 -18.33 19.30 6.58
C GLU A 53 -17.95 17.96 5.91
N PHE A 54 -18.08 17.91 4.58
CA PHE A 54 -17.64 16.79 3.77
C PHE A 54 -16.15 16.90 3.43
N PHE A 55 -15.45 15.77 3.48
CA PHE A 55 -14.05 15.66 3.12
C PHE A 55 -13.86 14.87 1.81
N ASP A 56 -12.86 15.25 1.00
CA ASP A 56 -12.48 14.52 -0.21
C ASP A 56 -11.88 13.14 0.10
N VAL A 57 -11.19 13.03 1.26
CA VAL A 57 -10.55 11.80 1.73
C VAL A 57 -10.87 11.61 3.22
N VAL A 58 -11.32 10.41 3.59
CA VAL A 58 -11.53 10.00 4.97
C VAL A 58 -10.57 8.87 5.30
N ILE A 59 -9.81 8.97 6.39
CA ILE A 59 -8.90 7.92 6.83
C ILE A 59 -9.32 7.41 8.20
N VAL A 60 -9.83 6.18 8.24
CA VAL A 60 -10.12 5.47 9.49
C VAL A 60 -8.81 4.95 10.07
N CYS A 61 -8.36 5.64 11.12
CA CYS A 61 -7.11 5.31 11.81
C CYS A 61 -7.27 4.11 12.76
N ASP A 62 -6.15 3.69 13.38
CA ASP A 62 -6.08 2.54 14.29
C ASP A 62 -7.23 2.52 15.31
N ILE A 63 -7.99 1.43 15.33
CA ILE A 63 -9.02 1.16 16.34
C ILE A 63 -8.47 0.11 17.31
N HIS A 64 -8.64 0.35 18.61
CA HIS A 64 -8.25 -0.61 19.63
C HIS A 64 -9.45 -1.45 20.05
N LEU A 65 -9.24 -2.76 20.13
CA LEU A 65 -10.14 -3.74 20.72
C LEU A 65 -9.35 -4.55 21.72
N ASN A 66 -9.85 -4.66 22.95
CA ASN A 66 -9.26 -5.57 23.93
C ASN A 66 -9.62 -7.02 23.60
N GLY A 67 -8.84 -7.97 24.12
CA GLY A 67 -9.13 -9.40 23.96
C GLY A 67 -10.54 -9.73 24.47
N GLY A 68 -11.34 -10.37 23.62
CA GLY A 68 -12.73 -10.75 23.93
C GLY A 68 -13.79 -9.69 23.61
N GLU A 69 -13.41 -8.47 23.23
CA GLU A 69 -14.37 -7.47 22.76
C GLU A 69 -14.81 -7.75 21.32
N THR A 70 -16.11 -7.70 21.06
CA THR A 70 -16.65 -7.80 19.70
C THR A 70 -16.69 -6.43 19.02
N PRO A 71 -16.28 -6.31 17.74
CA PRO A 71 -16.48 -5.09 16.95
C PRO A 71 -17.95 -4.79 16.66
N LYS A 72 -18.84 -5.79 16.76
CA LYS A 72 -20.23 -5.68 16.32
C LYS A 72 -20.99 -4.56 17.04
N GLY A 73 -21.58 -3.65 16.28
CA GLY A 73 -22.45 -2.57 16.78
C GLY A 73 -21.76 -1.44 17.54
N ARG A 74 -20.42 -1.38 17.58
CA ARG A 74 -19.69 -0.36 18.37
C ARG A 74 -19.61 1.03 17.72
N TRP A 75 -19.65 1.11 16.40
CA TRP A 75 -19.29 2.33 15.64
C TRP A 75 -20.42 2.83 14.75
N ARG A 76 -21.66 2.81 15.26
CA ARG A 76 -22.85 3.15 14.45
C ARG A 76 -22.70 4.53 13.79
N ASP A 77 -22.38 5.55 14.59
CA ASP A 77 -22.30 6.94 14.12
C ASP A 77 -21.13 7.13 13.14
N GLU A 78 -19.98 6.51 13.41
CA GLU A 78 -18.81 6.56 12.53
C GLU A 78 -19.06 5.82 11.20
N ILE A 79 -19.74 4.67 11.23
CA ILE A 79 -20.11 3.91 10.03
C ILE A 79 -21.07 4.72 9.16
N GLU A 80 -22.09 5.33 9.76
CA GLU A 80 -23.02 6.21 9.05
C GLU A 80 -22.31 7.41 8.43
N TRP A 81 -21.38 8.01 9.17
CA TRP A 81 -20.58 9.13 8.69
C TRP A 81 -19.68 8.73 7.51
N VAL A 82 -19.00 7.58 7.58
CA VAL A 82 -18.16 7.05 6.48
C VAL A 82 -19.02 6.72 5.25
N ARG A 83 -20.18 6.07 5.42
CA ARG A 83 -21.09 5.77 4.32
C ARG A 83 -21.59 7.03 3.61
N ARG A 84 -21.89 8.08 4.38
CA ARG A 84 -22.27 9.39 3.83
C ARG A 84 -21.16 9.96 2.95
N HIS A 85 -19.91 9.93 3.41
CA HIS A 85 -18.76 10.41 2.64
C HIS A 85 -18.58 9.64 1.33
N ILE A 86 -18.68 8.31 1.38
CA ILE A 86 -18.63 7.48 0.17
C ILE A 86 -19.75 7.84 -0.81
N GLY A 87 -20.97 8.05 -0.31
CA GLY A 87 -22.11 8.48 -1.14
C GLY A 87 -21.90 9.83 -1.83
N HIS A 88 -21.07 10.70 -1.23
CA HIS A 88 -20.65 11.98 -1.80
C HIS A 88 -19.38 11.92 -2.67
N GLY A 89 -18.86 10.71 -2.93
CA GLY A 89 -17.70 10.52 -3.80
C GLY A 89 -16.34 10.60 -3.11
N ALA A 90 -16.30 10.69 -1.78
CA ALA A 90 -15.04 10.71 -1.04
C ALA A 90 -14.27 9.39 -1.18
N LEU A 91 -12.95 9.48 -1.19
CA LEU A 91 -12.05 8.33 -1.03
C LEU A 91 -12.04 7.94 0.45
N VAL A 92 -12.27 6.67 0.76
CA VAL A 92 -12.19 6.16 2.13
C VAL A 92 -11.04 5.18 2.26
N CYS A 93 -10.16 5.49 3.20
CA CYS A 93 -9.00 4.70 3.52
C CYS A 93 -9.14 4.13 4.94
N ALA A 94 -8.51 2.99 5.20
CA ALA A 94 -8.29 2.53 6.56
C ALA A 94 -6.85 2.08 6.76
N THR A 95 -6.28 2.46 7.90
CA THR A 95 -4.94 2.01 8.31
C THR A 95 -5.07 0.92 9.37
N CYS A 96 -4.33 -0.18 9.19
CA CYS A 96 -4.19 -1.23 10.19
C CYS A 96 -5.58 -1.73 10.65
N SER A 97 -5.88 -1.68 11.95
CA SER A 97 -7.15 -2.12 12.54
C SER A 97 -8.35 -1.23 12.22
N GLY A 98 -8.16 -0.05 11.61
CA GLY A 98 -9.26 0.78 11.12
C GLY A 98 -10.13 0.08 10.06
N SER A 99 -9.56 -0.92 9.39
CA SER A 99 -10.27 -1.75 8.40
C SER A 99 -11.43 -2.55 9.02
N LEU A 100 -11.41 -2.78 10.34
CA LEU A 100 -12.53 -3.42 11.05
C LEU A 100 -13.81 -2.61 10.97
N LEU A 101 -13.74 -1.29 11.03
CA LEU A 101 -14.91 -0.43 10.90
C LEU A 101 -15.47 -0.51 9.49
N LEU A 102 -14.61 -0.56 8.47
CA LEU A 102 -15.05 -0.73 7.09
C LEU A 102 -15.65 -2.12 6.83
N ALA A 103 -15.12 -3.16 7.48
CA ALA A 103 -15.68 -4.50 7.45
C ALA A 103 -17.06 -4.56 8.12
N GLU A 104 -17.19 -4.02 9.33
CA GLU A 104 -18.47 -3.91 10.05
C GLU A 104 -19.49 -3.07 9.29
N ALA A 105 -19.04 -2.07 8.53
CA ALA A 105 -19.88 -1.28 7.65
C ALA A 105 -20.35 -2.04 6.39
N GLY A 106 -19.93 -3.29 6.18
CA GLY A 106 -20.18 -4.06 4.95
C GLY A 106 -19.55 -3.44 3.71
N LEU A 107 -18.58 -2.52 3.88
CA LEU A 107 -17.96 -1.81 2.76
C LEU A 107 -16.88 -2.65 2.08
N LEU A 108 -16.34 -3.65 2.79
CA LEU A 108 -15.29 -4.54 2.29
C LEU A 108 -15.81 -5.90 1.78
N ASP A 109 -17.13 -6.11 1.78
CA ASP A 109 -17.72 -7.38 1.35
C ASP A 109 -17.35 -7.73 -0.10
N GLY A 110 -16.71 -8.89 -0.29
CA GLY A 110 -16.24 -9.38 -1.59
C GLY A 110 -14.93 -8.76 -2.09
N ALA A 111 -14.41 -7.75 -1.40
CA ALA A 111 -13.19 -7.02 -1.75
C ALA A 111 -11.95 -7.59 -1.05
N GLU A 112 -10.78 -7.31 -1.63
CA GLU A 112 -9.50 -7.58 -0.96
C GLU A 112 -9.21 -6.49 0.08
N ALA A 113 -8.73 -6.87 1.26
CA ALA A 113 -8.41 -5.93 2.32
C ALA A 113 -7.12 -6.30 3.06
N ALA A 114 -6.31 -5.28 3.37
CA ALA A 114 -5.13 -5.40 4.21
C ALA A 114 -5.41 -4.86 5.62
N SER A 115 -4.84 -5.51 6.62
CA SER A 115 -4.80 -5.05 8.02
C SER A 115 -3.55 -5.62 8.70
N HIS A 116 -3.42 -5.43 10.01
CA HIS A 116 -2.41 -6.14 10.79
C HIS A 116 -2.67 -7.65 10.76
N TRP A 117 -1.62 -8.46 10.63
CA TRP A 117 -1.72 -9.91 10.53
C TRP A 117 -2.41 -10.56 11.73
N THR A 118 -2.29 -9.98 12.93
CA THR A 118 -2.98 -10.46 14.15
C THR A 118 -4.50 -10.40 14.02
N MET A 119 -5.03 -9.70 13.03
CA MET A 119 -6.47 -9.59 12.79
C MET A 119 -7.01 -10.68 11.87
N ALA A 120 -6.16 -11.58 11.35
CA ALA A 120 -6.56 -12.62 10.40
C ALA A 120 -7.71 -13.50 10.93
N ASP A 121 -7.60 -13.96 12.17
CA ASP A 121 -8.62 -14.81 12.80
C ASP A 121 -9.95 -14.07 12.94
N LEU A 122 -9.91 -12.82 13.41
CA LEU A 122 -11.09 -12.00 13.57
C LEU A 122 -11.80 -11.74 12.23
N PHE A 123 -11.05 -11.42 11.18
CA PHE A 123 -11.62 -11.24 9.83
C PHE A 123 -12.25 -12.53 9.31
N ARG A 124 -11.58 -13.67 9.47
CA ARG A 124 -12.12 -14.97 9.05
C ARG A 124 -13.41 -15.31 9.79
N ASP A 125 -13.46 -15.07 11.09
CA ASP A 125 -14.56 -15.52 11.93
C ASP A 125 -15.77 -14.57 11.89
N LEU A 126 -15.55 -13.25 11.76
CA LEU A 126 -16.61 -12.24 11.80
C LEU A 126 -16.97 -11.64 10.43
N TYR A 127 -16.04 -11.63 9.47
CA TYR A 127 -16.19 -10.99 8.16
C TYR A 127 -15.72 -11.91 7.01
N PRO A 128 -16.24 -13.14 6.89
CA PRO A 128 -15.76 -14.14 5.92
C PRO A 128 -15.95 -13.74 4.45
N SER A 129 -16.79 -12.75 4.17
CA SER A 129 -16.97 -12.14 2.84
C SER A 129 -15.77 -11.32 2.38
N VAL A 130 -14.92 -10.86 3.31
CA VAL A 130 -13.74 -10.04 3.01
C VAL A 130 -12.58 -10.95 2.61
N LYS A 131 -11.97 -10.69 1.46
CA LYS A 131 -10.77 -11.42 1.00
C LYS A 131 -9.55 -10.83 1.71
N PHE A 132 -9.30 -11.29 2.93
CA PHE A 132 -8.22 -10.77 3.75
C PHE A 132 -6.83 -11.11 3.18
N ARG A 133 -5.96 -10.11 3.05
CA ARG A 133 -4.61 -10.17 2.47
C ARG A 133 -3.58 -9.59 3.46
N PRO A 134 -3.26 -10.29 4.57
CA PRO A 134 -2.32 -9.80 5.59
C PRO A 134 -0.90 -9.55 5.05
N GLU A 135 -0.54 -10.18 3.95
CA GLU A 135 0.73 -10.03 3.24
C GLU A 135 0.86 -8.72 2.45
N ARG A 136 -0.25 -8.01 2.21
CA ARG A 136 -0.23 -6.76 1.44
C ARG A 136 -0.12 -5.55 2.34
N ILE A 137 0.76 -4.62 1.97
CA ILE A 137 0.90 -3.32 2.65
C ILE A 137 -0.27 -2.40 2.30
N LEU A 138 -0.73 -2.41 1.04
CA LEU A 138 -1.82 -1.59 0.55
C LEU A 138 -2.71 -2.42 -0.40
N CYS A 139 -4.01 -2.37 -0.21
CA CYS A 139 -5.02 -2.95 -1.10
C CYS A 139 -5.93 -1.85 -1.65
N ASP A 140 -6.14 -1.88 -2.98
CA ASP A 140 -7.33 -1.26 -3.57
C ASP A 140 -8.52 -2.18 -3.30
N SER A 141 -9.29 -1.82 -2.28
CA SER A 141 -10.42 -2.58 -1.77
C SER A 141 -11.71 -2.29 -2.59
N GLY A 142 -11.60 -1.76 -3.80
CA GLY A 142 -12.67 -1.70 -4.78
C GLY A 142 -13.36 -0.35 -4.92
N ARG A 143 -14.56 -0.38 -5.55
CA ARG A 143 -15.35 0.80 -5.96
C ARG A 143 -14.58 1.79 -6.86
N GLY A 144 -13.77 1.26 -7.79
CA GLY A 144 -12.98 2.11 -8.69
C GLY A 144 -11.88 2.89 -7.97
N GLY A 145 -11.28 2.31 -6.92
CA GLY A 145 -10.24 2.97 -6.12
C GLY A 145 -10.80 4.00 -5.15
N GLN A 146 -12.06 3.84 -4.70
CA GLN A 146 -12.69 4.65 -3.65
C GLN A 146 -12.50 4.04 -2.24
N LEU A 147 -12.05 2.79 -2.16
CA LEU A 147 -11.72 2.12 -0.90
C LEU A 147 -10.28 1.65 -0.90
N ILE A 148 -9.48 2.10 0.08
CA ILE A 148 -8.08 1.68 0.26
C ILE A 148 -7.90 1.15 1.67
N THR A 149 -7.23 0.01 1.81
CA THR A 149 -6.86 -0.51 3.14
C THR A 149 -5.35 -0.73 3.20
N THR A 150 -4.74 -0.48 4.36
CA THR A 150 -3.31 -0.75 4.58
C THR A 150 -3.05 -1.62 5.80
N GLY A 151 -2.02 -2.46 5.72
CA GLY A 151 -1.66 -3.44 6.75
C GLY A 151 -0.36 -3.12 7.47
N GLY A 152 -0.36 -3.15 8.80
CA GLY A 152 0.84 -2.97 9.63
C GLY A 152 0.97 -1.60 10.30
N ALA A 153 1.69 -1.55 11.42
CA ALA A 153 1.79 -0.35 12.27
C ALA A 153 2.45 0.87 11.61
N SER A 154 3.27 0.67 10.57
CA SER A 154 3.93 1.75 9.83
C SER A 154 3.36 2.01 8.44
N ALA A 155 2.37 1.23 7.98
CA ALA A 155 1.84 1.34 6.62
C ALA A 155 1.01 2.60 6.36
N TRP A 156 0.75 3.40 7.41
CA TRP A 156 0.24 4.76 7.25
C TRP A 156 1.20 5.64 6.44
N GLN A 157 2.51 5.36 6.47
CA GLN A 157 3.52 6.09 5.70
C GLN A 157 3.34 5.85 4.20
N ASP A 158 3.16 4.58 3.81
CA ASP A 158 2.88 4.19 2.43
C ASP A 158 1.54 4.78 1.94
N LEU A 159 0.51 4.77 2.81
CA LEU A 159 -0.76 5.43 2.51
C LEU A 159 -0.59 6.94 2.29
N ALA A 160 0.20 7.61 3.12
CA ALA A 160 0.45 9.04 3.00
C ALA A 160 1.09 9.36 1.64
N LEU A 161 2.16 8.65 1.28
CA LEU A 161 2.86 8.83 0.01
C LEU A 161 1.97 8.46 -1.19
N TYR A 162 1.14 7.43 -1.07
CA TYR A 162 0.15 7.06 -2.08
C TYR A 162 -0.85 8.20 -2.32
N LEU A 163 -1.42 8.76 -1.25
CA LEU A 163 -2.40 9.85 -1.35
C LEU A 163 -1.77 11.14 -1.89
N ILE A 164 -0.57 11.49 -1.43
CA ILE A 164 0.16 12.66 -1.96
C ILE A 164 0.47 12.45 -3.44
N GLY A 165 0.93 11.25 -3.83
CA GLY A 165 1.19 10.93 -5.23
C GLY A 165 -0.07 11.04 -6.10
N ARG A 166 -1.23 10.64 -5.55
CA ARG A 166 -2.53 10.66 -6.22
C ARG A 166 -3.12 12.07 -6.38
N PHE A 167 -3.00 12.93 -5.36
CA PHE A 167 -3.66 14.25 -5.33
C PHE A 167 -2.72 15.43 -5.60
N CYS A 168 -1.45 15.31 -5.24
CA CYS A 168 -0.44 16.37 -5.35
C CYS A 168 0.63 16.05 -6.41
N GLY A 169 0.69 14.81 -6.90
CA GLY A 169 1.63 14.37 -7.93
C GLY A 169 2.89 13.70 -7.40
N ALA A 170 3.62 13.05 -8.30
CA ALA A 170 4.77 12.20 -7.96
C ALA A 170 5.98 13.00 -7.45
N GLU A 171 6.19 14.21 -7.96
CA GLU A 171 7.29 15.08 -7.52
C GLU A 171 7.12 15.50 -6.06
N GLU A 172 5.89 15.86 -5.68
CA GLU A 172 5.57 16.23 -4.32
C GLU A 172 5.65 15.04 -3.36
N ALA A 173 5.15 13.87 -3.78
CA ALA A 173 5.32 12.63 -3.01
C ALA A 173 6.81 12.31 -2.78
N ALA A 174 7.65 12.46 -3.81
CA ALA A 174 9.08 12.24 -3.68
C ALA A 174 9.76 13.29 -2.78
N ARG A 175 9.30 14.56 -2.81
CA ARG A 175 9.79 15.63 -1.93
C ARG A 175 9.45 15.34 -0.47
N ILE A 176 8.19 15.00 -0.17
CA ILE A 176 7.73 14.66 1.18
C ILE A 176 8.44 13.40 1.70
N ALA A 177 8.60 12.37 0.86
CA ALA A 177 9.37 11.19 1.18
C ALA A 177 10.79 11.54 1.64
N ARG A 178 11.49 12.41 0.91
CA ARG A 178 12.84 12.87 1.31
C ARG A 178 12.82 13.73 2.57
N LEU A 179 11.85 14.62 2.72
CA LEU A 179 11.76 15.54 3.85
C LEU A 179 11.57 14.80 5.18
N PHE A 180 10.63 13.85 5.20
CA PHE A 180 10.29 13.08 6.40
C PHE A 180 11.07 11.77 6.50
N LEU A 181 11.99 11.51 5.56
CA LEU A 181 12.68 10.22 5.42
C LEU A 181 11.69 9.04 5.41
N LEU A 182 10.53 9.26 4.79
CA LEU A 182 9.51 8.24 4.61
C LEU A 182 9.86 7.42 3.39
N GLY A 183 9.69 6.12 3.51
CA GLY A 183 10.24 5.19 2.53
C GLY A 183 11.74 5.05 2.72
N ASP A 184 12.13 4.30 3.74
CA ASP A 184 13.29 3.42 3.76
C ASP A 184 13.22 2.55 5.04
N ARG A 185 12.83 1.29 4.91
CA ARG A 185 13.07 0.26 5.94
C ARG A 185 13.93 -0.88 5.39
N GLY A 186 14.81 -0.56 4.45
CA GLY A 186 15.63 -1.52 3.70
C GLY A 186 15.24 -1.62 2.23
N TYR A 187 14.81 -0.50 1.63
CA TYR A 187 14.37 -0.49 0.23
C TYR A 187 14.92 0.73 -0.48
N GLY A 188 15.71 0.50 -1.52
CA GLY A 188 16.07 1.53 -2.47
C GLY A 188 14.83 2.23 -2.99
N GLN A 189 14.96 3.54 -3.11
CA GLN A 189 13.97 4.50 -3.57
C GLN A 189 12.75 3.95 -4.34
N LEU A 190 11.58 4.24 -3.78
CA LEU A 190 10.26 4.31 -4.43
C LEU A 190 9.79 3.05 -5.19
N PRO A 191 9.13 2.09 -4.50
CA PRO A 191 8.25 1.12 -5.15
C PRO A 191 6.82 1.66 -5.30
N PHE A 192 6.36 2.53 -4.39
CA PHE A 192 4.94 2.94 -4.38
C PHE A 192 4.64 4.22 -5.14
N ALA A 193 5.55 5.19 -5.30
CA ALA A 193 5.25 6.34 -6.18
C ALA A 193 5.19 5.95 -7.67
N SER A 194 5.77 4.80 -7.99
CA SER A 194 5.85 4.23 -9.33
C SER A 194 4.82 3.11 -9.57
N MET A 195 4.34 2.42 -8.52
CA MET A 195 3.13 1.56 -8.57
C MET A 195 1.83 2.30 -8.22
N ALA A 196 1.87 3.49 -7.60
CA ALA A 196 0.73 4.42 -7.44
C ALA A 196 0.24 4.96 -8.79
N ARG A 197 0.91 4.55 -9.86
CA ARG A 197 0.35 4.41 -11.18
C ARG A 197 0.35 2.90 -11.55
N PRO A 198 -0.80 2.21 -11.59
CA PRO A 198 -1.33 2.08 -12.92
C PRO A 198 -1.59 3.52 -13.33
N ARG A 199 -0.87 4.06 -14.32
CA ARG A 199 -1.62 4.98 -15.17
C ARG A 199 -2.83 4.12 -15.49
N GLN A 200 -4.04 4.58 -15.19
CA GLN A 200 -5.16 4.20 -16.05
C GLN A 200 -4.72 4.72 -17.42
N HIS A 201 -3.78 4.00 -18.03
CA HIS A 201 -3.40 4.15 -19.39
C HIS A 201 -4.49 3.36 -20.07
N SER A 202 -5.15 4.00 -21.01
CA SER A 202 -6.10 3.34 -21.89
C SER A 202 -5.43 2.30 -22.80
N ASP A 203 -4.12 2.06 -22.65
CA ASP A 203 -3.36 1.06 -23.36
C ASP A 203 -3.69 -0.37 -22.88
N ALA A 204 -4.80 -0.90 -23.40
CA ALA A 204 -5.30 -2.24 -23.10
C ALA A 204 -4.28 -3.35 -23.41
N VAL A 205 -3.41 -3.13 -24.40
CA VAL A 205 -2.36 -4.10 -24.75
C VAL A 205 -1.35 -4.18 -23.61
N ILE A 206 -0.85 -3.04 -23.12
CA ILE A 206 0.12 -3.04 -22.01
C ILE A 206 -0.52 -3.59 -20.73
N SER A 207 -1.79 -3.30 -20.46
CA SER A 207 -2.49 -3.81 -19.28
C SER A 207 -2.62 -5.34 -19.31
N THR A 208 -2.97 -5.89 -20.47
CA THR A 208 -3.03 -7.35 -20.69
C THR A 208 -1.66 -8.00 -20.47
N ILE A 209 -0.59 -7.35 -20.93
CA ILE A 209 0.78 -7.83 -20.74
C ILE A 209 1.21 -7.77 -19.28
N GLN A 210 0.85 -6.71 -18.54
CA GLN A 210 1.13 -6.62 -17.11
C GLN A 210 0.42 -7.73 -16.32
N ALA A 211 -0.87 -7.98 -16.61
CA ALA A 211 -1.62 -9.07 -15.98
C ALA A 211 -0.99 -10.43 -16.28
N TRP A 212 -0.60 -10.69 -17.53
CA TRP A 212 0.09 -11.92 -17.90
C TRP A 212 1.44 -12.09 -17.18
N LEU A 213 2.18 -10.99 -17.00
CA LEU A 213 3.51 -11.03 -16.40
C LEU A 213 3.47 -11.46 -14.92
N VAL A 214 2.39 -11.19 -14.20
CA VAL A 214 2.21 -11.61 -12.79
C VAL A 214 2.34 -13.13 -12.64
N ASP A 215 1.85 -13.91 -13.60
CA ASP A 215 1.93 -15.37 -13.54
C ASP A 215 3.15 -15.94 -14.28
N ASN A 216 3.92 -15.10 -14.99
CA ASN A 216 4.95 -15.53 -15.94
C ASN A 216 6.32 -14.87 -15.73
N TYR A 217 6.50 -14.05 -14.70
CA TYR A 217 7.77 -13.41 -14.39
C TYR A 217 8.95 -14.38 -14.15
N PRO A 218 8.78 -15.63 -13.68
CA PRO A 218 9.91 -16.55 -13.51
C PRO A 218 10.49 -17.08 -14.83
N THR A 219 9.73 -16.97 -15.93
CA THR A 219 10.11 -17.58 -17.22
C THR A 219 11.44 -17.04 -17.76
N ALA A 220 12.12 -17.85 -18.58
CA ALA A 220 13.31 -17.39 -19.31
C ALA A 220 12.90 -16.33 -20.34
N ASN A 221 13.61 -15.18 -20.36
CA ASN A 221 13.39 -14.08 -21.30
C ASN A 221 11.95 -13.51 -21.33
N PRO A 222 11.38 -13.07 -20.18
CA PRO A 222 10.00 -12.63 -20.10
C PRO A 222 9.72 -11.40 -20.97
N VAL A 223 10.71 -10.52 -21.17
CA VAL A 223 10.56 -9.34 -22.04
C VAL A 223 10.31 -9.71 -23.50
N SER A 224 10.99 -10.74 -24.01
CA SER A 224 10.78 -11.21 -25.39
C SER A 224 9.38 -11.80 -25.54
N LEU A 225 8.90 -12.53 -24.54
CA LEU A 225 7.53 -13.07 -24.50
C LEU A 225 6.48 -11.96 -24.42
N MET A 226 6.74 -10.91 -23.63
CA MET A 226 5.88 -9.72 -23.55
C MET A 226 5.77 -9.04 -24.92
N VAL A 227 6.88 -8.87 -25.64
CA VAL A 227 6.89 -8.29 -27.00
C VAL A 227 6.07 -9.17 -27.94
N ALA A 228 6.33 -10.49 -27.98
CA ALA A 228 5.62 -11.40 -28.86
C ALA A 228 4.10 -11.42 -28.59
N ARG A 229 3.70 -11.46 -27.32
CA ARG A 229 2.30 -11.47 -26.89
C ARG A 229 1.59 -10.14 -27.13
N SER A 230 2.33 -9.03 -27.20
CA SER A 230 1.76 -7.70 -27.46
C SER A 230 1.32 -7.50 -28.91
N GLY A 231 1.83 -8.31 -29.85
CA GLY A 231 1.64 -8.10 -31.30
C GLY A 231 2.33 -6.85 -31.84
N LEU A 232 3.16 -6.17 -31.05
CA LEU A 232 3.88 -4.96 -31.43
C LEU A 232 5.33 -5.26 -31.81
N SER A 233 5.92 -4.42 -32.65
CA SER A 233 7.37 -4.42 -32.83
C SER A 233 8.09 -4.05 -31.53
N GLU A 234 9.28 -4.60 -31.29
CA GLU A 234 10.03 -4.41 -30.04
C GLU A 234 10.24 -2.93 -29.68
N ARG A 235 10.57 -2.09 -30.67
CA ARG A 235 10.73 -0.64 -30.47
C ARG A 235 9.42 0.02 -30.02
N SER A 236 8.29 -0.36 -30.63
CA SER A 236 6.97 0.19 -30.30
C SER A 236 6.51 -0.28 -28.92
N PHE A 237 6.74 -1.55 -28.61
CA PHE A 237 6.45 -2.15 -27.32
C PHE A 237 7.21 -1.43 -26.21
N LYS A 238 8.55 -1.34 -26.30
CA LYS A 238 9.37 -0.67 -25.27
C LYS A 238 8.91 0.76 -25.01
N ARG A 239 8.66 1.53 -26.09
CA ARG A 239 8.17 2.91 -25.97
C ARG A 239 6.79 2.98 -25.29
N ARG A 240 5.83 2.16 -25.72
CA ARG A 240 4.47 2.14 -25.16
C ARG A 240 4.47 1.65 -23.71
N PHE A 241 5.22 0.59 -23.43
CA PHE A 241 5.37 0.03 -22.09
C PHE A 241 5.95 1.06 -21.13
N SER A 242 7.03 1.76 -21.49
CA SER A 242 7.60 2.81 -20.62
C SER A 242 6.70 4.04 -20.49
N ALA A 243 6.00 4.43 -21.54
CA ALA A 243 5.00 5.50 -21.44
C ALA A 243 3.83 5.13 -20.52
N ALA A 244 3.44 3.85 -20.50
CA ALA A 244 2.34 3.32 -19.72
C ALA A 244 2.71 3.10 -18.24
N THR A 245 3.85 2.44 -17.98
CA THR A 245 4.25 1.97 -16.64
C THR A 245 5.27 2.87 -15.95
N GLY A 246 5.91 3.79 -16.68
CA GLY A 246 7.04 4.58 -16.17
C GLY A 246 8.37 3.81 -16.10
N TYR A 247 8.38 2.54 -16.51
CA TYR A 247 9.56 1.66 -16.45
C TYR A 247 9.91 1.08 -17.81
N THR A 248 11.18 0.78 -18.04
CA THR A 248 11.51 -0.13 -19.14
C THR A 248 10.98 -1.54 -18.83
N PRO A 249 10.65 -2.35 -19.85
CA PRO A 249 10.17 -3.73 -19.61
C PRO A 249 11.12 -4.56 -18.74
N VAL A 250 12.43 -4.39 -18.93
CA VAL A 250 13.46 -5.11 -18.16
C VAL A 250 13.43 -4.68 -16.69
N GLU A 251 13.35 -3.38 -16.41
CA GLU A 251 13.28 -2.87 -15.04
C GLU A 251 12.01 -3.33 -14.32
N TYR A 252 10.88 -3.38 -15.04
CA TYR A 252 9.60 -3.82 -14.50
C TYR A 252 9.65 -5.30 -14.09
N VAL A 253 10.18 -6.17 -14.95
CA VAL A 253 10.41 -7.58 -14.63
C VAL A 253 11.34 -7.73 -13.43
N GLN A 254 12.45 -6.98 -13.41
CA GLN A 254 13.40 -7.04 -12.29
C GLN A 254 12.75 -6.60 -10.98
N ALA A 255 11.93 -5.54 -10.99
CA ALA A 255 11.22 -5.09 -9.79
C ALA A 255 10.29 -6.19 -9.28
N LEU A 256 9.47 -6.78 -10.16
CA LEU A 256 8.55 -7.86 -9.79
C LEU A 256 9.30 -9.07 -9.19
N ARG A 257 10.36 -9.55 -9.85
CA ARG A 257 11.18 -10.67 -9.35
C ARG A 257 11.83 -10.39 -8.00
N ILE A 258 12.24 -9.15 -7.76
CA ILE A 258 12.84 -8.76 -6.49
C ILE A 258 11.79 -8.70 -5.38
N GLU A 259 10.58 -8.23 -5.67
CA GLU A 259 9.47 -8.26 -4.68
C GLU A 259 9.08 -9.69 -4.30
N GLU A 260 8.95 -10.58 -5.28
CA GLU A 260 8.67 -12.00 -5.04
C GLU A 260 9.79 -12.67 -4.25
N ALA A 261 11.05 -12.35 -4.56
CA ALA A 261 12.19 -12.87 -3.80
C ALA A 261 12.17 -12.41 -2.35
N LYS A 262 11.75 -11.17 -2.05
CA LYS A 262 11.62 -10.70 -0.68
C LYS A 262 10.58 -11.48 0.09
N GLN A 263 9.41 -11.72 -0.53
CA GLN A 263 8.34 -12.52 0.08
C GLN A 263 8.86 -13.91 0.45
N MET A 264 9.47 -14.62 -0.50
CA MET A 264 10.04 -15.95 -0.23
C MET A 264 11.12 -15.92 0.87
N LEU A 265 11.96 -14.88 0.92
CA LEU A 265 12.97 -14.74 1.98
C LEU A 265 12.38 -14.47 3.37
N GLU A 266 11.14 -13.98 3.45
CA GLU A 266 10.41 -13.69 4.68
C GLU A 266 9.58 -14.88 5.16
N THR A 267 8.96 -15.61 4.24
CA THR A 267 7.96 -16.65 4.55
C THR A 267 8.52 -18.06 4.49
N GLU A 268 9.61 -18.30 3.76
CA GLU A 268 10.14 -19.63 3.48
C GLU A 268 11.57 -19.81 3.98
N ASP A 269 11.91 -21.04 4.40
CA ASP A 269 13.26 -21.42 4.81
C ASP A 269 14.00 -22.21 3.71
N VAL A 270 13.96 -21.71 2.48
CA VAL A 270 14.65 -22.30 1.30
C VAL A 270 16.03 -21.69 1.08
N ALA A 271 16.94 -22.28 0.31
CA ALA A 271 18.25 -21.67 0.08
C ALA A 271 18.12 -20.37 -0.75
N ILE A 272 19.08 -19.43 -0.62
CA ILE A 272 19.05 -18.17 -1.39
C ILE A 272 19.18 -18.46 -2.89
N GLU A 273 19.92 -19.51 -3.23
CA GLU A 273 20.05 -20.08 -4.56
C GLU A 273 18.70 -20.54 -5.10
N ASP A 274 17.90 -21.23 -4.30
CA ASP A 274 16.58 -21.71 -4.70
C ASP A 274 15.59 -20.56 -4.88
N VAL A 275 15.67 -19.51 -4.03
CA VAL A 275 14.91 -18.27 -4.23
C VAL A 275 15.28 -17.63 -5.57
N ALA A 276 16.58 -17.53 -5.88
CA ALA A 276 17.05 -16.93 -7.12
C ALA A 276 16.46 -17.66 -8.34
N VAL A 277 16.52 -19.00 -8.34
CA VAL A 277 15.97 -19.83 -9.41
C VAL A 277 14.44 -19.68 -9.49
N SER A 278 13.74 -19.69 -8.35
CA SER A 278 12.28 -19.61 -8.28
C SER A 278 11.73 -18.30 -8.84
N VAL A 279 12.46 -17.19 -8.66
CA VAL A 279 12.08 -15.90 -9.28
C VAL A 279 12.66 -15.70 -10.68
N GLY A 280 13.33 -16.71 -11.25
CA GLY A 280 13.76 -16.74 -12.65
C GLY A 280 15.18 -16.24 -12.91
N TYR A 281 16.09 -16.26 -11.92
CA TYR A 281 17.52 -15.99 -12.11
C TYR A 281 18.34 -17.28 -12.10
N GLU A 282 18.97 -17.59 -13.23
CA GLU A 282 19.90 -18.73 -13.38
C GLU A 282 21.28 -18.47 -12.75
N ASP A 283 21.66 -17.19 -12.59
CA ASP A 283 22.90 -16.78 -11.94
C ASP A 283 22.61 -16.19 -10.54
N PRO A 284 22.82 -16.97 -9.45
CA PRO A 284 22.67 -16.50 -8.08
C PRO A 284 23.59 -15.32 -7.73
N THR A 285 24.74 -15.17 -8.40
CA THR A 285 25.67 -14.06 -8.19
C THR A 285 25.11 -12.77 -8.77
N PHE A 286 24.53 -12.83 -9.97
CA PHE A 286 23.79 -11.71 -10.54
C PHE A 286 22.60 -11.33 -9.66
N PHE A 287 21.79 -12.31 -9.23
CA PHE A 287 20.65 -12.08 -8.35
C PHE A 287 21.06 -11.35 -7.07
N ARG A 288 22.08 -11.82 -6.34
CA ARG A 288 22.56 -11.18 -5.12
C ARG A 288 22.99 -9.73 -5.33
N ARG A 289 23.70 -9.45 -6.43
CA ARG A 289 24.14 -8.08 -6.77
C ARG A 289 22.96 -7.18 -7.12
N LEU A 290 22.00 -7.70 -7.89
CA LEU A 290 20.79 -6.95 -8.25
C LEU A 290 19.91 -6.69 -7.03
N PHE A 291 19.68 -7.72 -6.21
CA PHE A 291 18.94 -7.63 -4.96
C PHE A 291 19.55 -6.59 -4.02
N LYS A 292 20.88 -6.66 -3.79
CA LYS A 292 21.57 -5.65 -2.97
C LYS A 292 21.48 -4.25 -3.54
N ARG A 293 21.57 -4.09 -4.87
CA ARG A 293 21.42 -2.79 -5.51
C ARG A 293 20.01 -2.21 -5.34
N ARG A 294 18.98 -3.04 -5.40
CA ARG A 294 17.57 -2.63 -5.30
C ARG A 294 17.08 -2.47 -3.86
N THR A 295 17.64 -3.22 -2.91
CA THR A 295 17.19 -3.25 -1.50
C THR A 295 18.19 -2.65 -0.52
N GLY A 296 19.42 -2.37 -0.95
CA GLY A 296 20.50 -1.88 -0.07
C GLY A 296 21.18 -2.95 0.78
N VAL A 297 20.63 -4.18 0.87
CA VAL A 297 21.16 -5.28 1.70
C VAL A 297 21.25 -6.60 0.92
N THR A 298 22.07 -7.55 1.39
CA THR A 298 22.11 -8.88 0.75
C THR A 298 20.85 -9.70 1.07
N PRO A 299 20.47 -10.69 0.23
CA PRO A 299 19.35 -11.60 0.55
C PRO A 299 19.48 -12.28 1.93
N ALA A 300 20.69 -12.64 2.33
CA ALA A 300 20.94 -13.25 3.64
C ALA A 300 20.68 -12.26 4.79
N GLN A 301 21.19 -11.03 4.67
CA GLN A 301 20.94 -9.96 5.65
C GLN A 301 19.45 -9.61 5.71
N TYR A 302 18.79 -9.61 4.56
CA TYR A 302 17.37 -9.38 4.44
C TYR A 302 16.57 -10.44 5.21
N ARG A 303 16.82 -11.73 4.93
CA ARG A 303 16.21 -12.85 5.66
C ARG A 303 16.47 -12.77 7.16
N GLN A 304 17.73 -12.54 7.57
CA GLN A 304 18.09 -12.49 8.99
C GLN A 304 17.34 -11.38 9.74
N ARG A 305 17.23 -10.19 9.14
CA ARG A 305 16.50 -9.05 9.73
C ARG A 305 15.01 -9.32 9.87
N ASN A 306 14.43 -10.01 8.90
CA ASN A 306 12.98 -10.28 8.88
C ASN A 306 12.59 -11.55 9.66
N ARG A 307 13.49 -12.54 9.81
CA ARG A 307 13.28 -13.69 10.71
C ARG A 307 13.27 -13.29 12.19
N ILE A 308 14.04 -12.28 12.59
CA ILE A 308 14.03 -11.78 13.99
C ILE A 308 12.68 -11.11 14.36
N ARG A 309 11.84 -10.76 13.38
CA ARG A 309 10.47 -10.29 13.61
C ARG A 309 9.41 -11.39 13.66
N GLY A 310 9.76 -12.62 13.27
CA GLY A 310 9.01 -13.83 13.63
C GLY A 310 9.56 -14.36 14.94
N LEU A 311 9.06 -13.87 16.08
CA LEU A 311 9.44 -14.44 17.38
C LEU A 311 8.98 -15.92 17.49
N PRO A 312 9.70 -16.73 18.28
CA PRO A 312 9.71 -18.19 18.21
C PRO A 312 8.40 -18.83 18.65
N GLN A 313 8.22 -20.10 18.25
CA GLN A 313 7.13 -20.98 18.68
C GLN A 313 6.98 -21.05 20.20
#